data_AF-D4TW31-F1
#
_entry.id   AF-D4TW31-F1
#
_cell.length_a   1.000
_cell.length_b   1.000
_cell.length_c   1.000
_cell.angle_alpha   90.00
_cell.angle_beta   90.00
_cell.angle_gamma   90.00
#
_symmetry.space_group_name_H-M   'P 1'
#
loop_
_entity.id
_entity.type
_entity.pdbx_description
1 polymer ?
#
loop_
_entity_poly.entity_id
_entity_poly.type
_entity_poly.pdbx_seq_one_letter_code
_entity_poly.pdbx_strand_id
1 'polypeptide(L)'
;MGCLFSVLFLVFVVVMYLVYLCCGIWRRRVANSLREDIQQERVPLSSMADLIQPESKMVFLDGTVRLGYEPFLMRQSRFVSSLMGVVSSRVDGRCLQRGEIRQVRAKGCDDQIKSIVQAYLDCWPGDVESSVFFVFSENGVTSVKVVSMLRSFGYLAYDLGASSDNERLLNAYFTELNILRACGLI
;
A
#
# COMPACT_ATOMS: atom_id res chain seq x y z
N MET A 1 -47.23 10.73 12.86
CA MET A 1 -46.20 11.33 11.98
C MET A 1 -44.78 10.87 12.33
N GLY A 2 -44.36 10.79 13.61
CA GLY A 2 -42.99 10.38 14.00
C GLY A 2 -42.53 8.99 13.54
N CYS A 3 -43.41 7.98 13.51
CA CYS A 3 -43.03 6.62 13.08
C CYS A 3 -42.66 6.55 11.59
N LEU A 4 -43.35 7.30 10.72
CA LEU A 4 -43.04 7.35 9.28
C LEU A 4 -41.67 7.98 9.03
N PHE A 5 -41.36 9.09 9.71
CA PHE A 5 -40.05 9.74 9.62
C PHE A 5 -38.91 8.87 10.15
N SER A 6 -39.15 8.12 11.23
CA SER A 6 -38.16 7.18 11.77
C SER A 6 -37.87 6.03 10.80
N VAL A 7 -38.89 5.46 10.16
CA VAL A 7 -38.72 4.41 9.14
C VAL A 7 -38.00 4.95 7.91
N LEU A 8 -38.35 6.14 7.42
CA LEU A 8 -37.68 6.78 6.29
C LEU A 8 -36.20 7.04 6.58
N PHE A 9 -35.87 7.50 7.79
CA PHE A 9 -34.48 7.70 8.21
C PHE A 9 -33.70 6.38 8.26
N LEU A 10 -34.29 5.32 8.81
CA LEU A 10 -33.65 4.01 8.87
C LEU A 10 -33.40 3.43 7.47
N VAL A 11 -34.39 3.54 6.57
CA VAL A 11 -34.23 3.16 5.16
C VAL A 11 -33.12 3.97 4.50
N PHE A 12 -33.04 5.28 4.74
CA PHE A 12 -31.96 6.11 4.21
C PHE A 12 -30.58 5.67 4.69
N VAL A 13 -30.42 5.36 5.98
CA VAL A 13 -29.15 4.84 6.54
C VAL A 13 -28.78 3.49 5.93
N VAL A 14 -29.75 2.57 5.78
CA VAL A 14 -29.51 1.27 5.14
C VAL A 14 -29.13 1.44 3.68
N VAL A 15 -29.81 2.29 2.92
CA VAL A 15 -29.48 2.58 1.52
C VAL A 15 -28.08 3.19 1.42
N MET A 16 -27.72 4.15 2.28
CA MET A 16 -26.38 4.74 2.31
C MET A 16 -25.30 3.69 2.63
N TYR A 17 -25.57 2.78 3.58
CA TYR A 17 -24.66 1.69 3.90
C TYR A 17 -24.49 0.71 2.74
N LEU A 18 -25.58 0.33 2.06
CA LEU A 18 -25.53 -0.51 0.87
C LEU A 18 -24.77 0.17 -0.27
N VAL A 19 -25.00 1.46 -0.52
CA VAL A 19 -24.23 2.24 -1.51
C VAL A 19 -22.75 2.26 -1.14
N TYR A 20 -22.42 2.46 0.14
CA TYR A 20 -21.04 2.42 0.62
C TYR A 20 -20.37 1.06 0.35
N LEU A 21 -21.06 -0.05 0.67
CA LEU A 21 -20.58 -1.40 0.39
C LEU A 21 -20.40 -1.65 -1.10
N CYS A 22 -21.39 -1.28 -1.93
CA CYS A 22 -21.32 -1.40 -3.38
C CYS A 22 -20.14 -0.61 -3.96
N CYS A 23 -19.91 0.62 -3.49
CA CYS A 23 -18.76 1.43 -3.86
C CYS A 23 -17.42 0.78 -3.45
N GLY A 24 -17.38 0.14 -2.27
CA GLY A 24 -16.22 -0.64 -1.83
C GLY A 24 -15.93 -1.83 -2.75
N ILE A 25 -16.94 -2.66 -3.03
CA ILE A 25 -16.83 -3.82 -3.92
C ILE A 25 -16.42 -3.39 -5.32
N TRP A 26 -17.00 -2.31 -5.85
CA TRP A 26 -16.67 -1.79 -7.16
C TRP A 26 -15.22 -1.31 -7.23
N ARG A 27 -14.75 -0.55 -6.23
CA ARG A 27 -13.34 -0.15 -6.14
C ARG A 27 -12.40 -1.35 -6.11
N ARG A 28 -12.72 -2.39 -5.34
CA ARG A 28 -11.93 -3.63 -5.29
C ARG A 28 -11.87 -4.34 -6.64
N ARG A 29 -13.00 -4.49 -7.33
CA ARG A 29 -13.04 -5.09 -8.68
C ARG A 29 -12.18 -4.33 -9.66
N VAL A 30 -12.27 -3.00 -9.65
CA VAL A 30 -11.46 -2.14 -10.52
C VAL A 30 -9.98 -2.25 -10.16
N ALA A 31 -9.63 -2.27 -8.88
CA ALA A 31 -8.24 -2.44 -8.44
C ALA A 31 -7.67 -3.78 -8.87
N ASN A 32 -8.41 -4.88 -8.68
CA ASN A 32 -7.98 -6.22 -9.09
C ASN A 32 -7.77 -6.31 -10.60
N SER A 33 -8.71 -5.80 -11.39
CA SER A 33 -8.57 -5.75 -12.86
C SER A 33 -7.34 -4.95 -13.29
N LEU A 34 -7.08 -3.79 -12.68
CA LEU A 34 -5.88 -3.00 -12.98
C LEU A 34 -4.58 -3.72 -12.60
N ARG A 35 -4.59 -4.59 -11.59
CA ARG A 35 -3.42 -5.38 -11.21
C ARG A 35 -3.20 -6.56 -12.15
N GLU A 36 -4.27 -7.24 -12.57
CA GLU A 36 -4.22 -8.32 -13.54
C GLU A 36 -3.63 -7.84 -14.88
N ASP A 37 -3.99 -6.64 -15.32
CA ASP A 37 -3.42 -6.01 -16.52
C ASP A 37 -1.89 -5.82 -16.44
N ILE A 38 -1.34 -5.63 -15.23
CA ILE A 38 0.10 -5.41 -15.01
C ILE A 38 0.87 -6.75 -14.82
N GLN A 39 0.17 -7.89 -14.74
CA GLN A 39 0.74 -9.25 -14.64
C GLN A 39 1.79 -9.44 -13.53
N GLN A 40 1.61 -8.78 -12.38
CA GLN A 40 2.54 -8.87 -11.28
C GLN A 40 2.05 -9.84 -10.20
N GLU A 41 2.87 -10.84 -9.87
CA GLU A 41 2.54 -11.85 -8.87
C GLU A 41 2.52 -11.28 -7.46
N ARG A 42 1.45 -11.60 -6.71
CA ARG A 42 1.32 -11.26 -5.30
C ARG A 42 2.01 -12.32 -4.47
N VAL A 43 2.95 -11.91 -3.63
CA VAL A 43 3.56 -12.80 -2.66
C VAL A 43 2.56 -13.07 -1.53
N PRO A 44 2.20 -14.34 -1.26
CA PRO A 44 1.40 -14.69 -0.10
C PRO A 44 2.21 -14.45 1.17
N LEU A 45 1.56 -13.95 2.23
CA LEU A 45 2.24 -13.60 3.48
C LEU A 45 3.01 -14.79 4.07
N SER A 46 2.45 -16.00 3.96
CA SER A 46 3.08 -17.26 4.40
C SER A 46 4.47 -17.50 3.81
N SER A 47 4.71 -17.06 2.56
CA SER A 47 5.97 -17.30 1.85
C SER A 47 6.98 -16.16 1.99
N MET A 48 6.66 -15.11 2.75
CA MET A 48 7.59 -13.98 2.93
C MET A 48 8.88 -14.40 3.65
N ALA A 49 8.77 -15.31 4.63
CA ALA A 49 9.92 -15.84 5.38
C ALA A 49 10.96 -16.45 4.44
N ASP A 50 10.51 -17.20 3.42
CA ASP A 50 11.38 -17.88 2.46
C ASP A 50 12.10 -16.91 1.51
N LEU A 51 11.57 -15.69 1.36
CA LEU A 51 12.12 -14.64 0.48
C LEU A 51 13.12 -13.73 1.20
N ILE A 52 13.26 -13.88 2.51
CA ILE A 52 14.17 -13.07 3.32
C ILE A 52 15.54 -13.73 3.29
N GLN A 53 16.54 -13.00 2.78
CA GLN A 53 17.92 -13.49 2.80
C GLN A 53 18.54 -13.28 4.20
N PRO A 54 19.43 -14.19 4.66
CA PRO A 54 19.98 -14.15 6.01
C PRO A 54 20.66 -12.83 6.39
N GLU A 55 21.28 -12.13 5.45
CA GLU A 55 21.97 -10.86 5.72
C GLU A 55 21.18 -9.63 5.25
N SER A 56 19.98 -9.84 4.71
CA SER A 56 19.20 -8.75 4.14
C SER A 56 18.36 -8.01 5.17
N LYS A 57 18.27 -6.68 5.00
CA LYS A 57 17.39 -5.82 5.78
C LYS A 57 15.97 -5.90 5.21
N MET A 58 15.01 -6.27 6.06
CA MET A 58 13.59 -6.28 5.68
C MET A 58 13.02 -4.87 5.73
N VAL A 59 12.36 -4.44 4.66
CA VAL A 59 11.68 -3.14 4.57
C VAL A 59 10.23 -3.35 4.20
N PHE A 60 9.32 -3.06 5.14
CA PHE A 60 7.89 -3.04 4.86
C PHE A 60 7.51 -1.63 4.40
N LEU A 61 7.13 -1.50 3.13
CA LEU A 61 6.86 -0.21 2.49
C LEU A 61 5.38 -0.06 2.18
N ASP A 62 4.75 0.95 2.76
CA ASP A 62 3.46 1.46 2.28
C ASP A 62 3.71 2.33 1.05
N GLY A 63 3.51 1.72 -0.11
CA GLY A 63 3.64 2.31 -1.44
C GLY A 63 2.40 3.03 -1.94
N THR A 64 1.44 3.36 -1.07
CA THR A 64 0.23 4.08 -1.49
C THR A 64 0.56 5.48 -1.99
N VAL A 65 0.29 5.74 -3.27
CA VAL A 65 0.45 7.07 -3.88
C VAL A 65 -0.92 7.67 -4.20
N ARG A 66 -1.30 8.72 -3.48
CA ARG A 66 -2.47 9.57 -3.78
C ARG A 66 -2.42 10.86 -2.99
N LEU A 67 -3.19 11.85 -3.41
CA LEU A 67 -3.37 13.10 -2.70
C LEU A 67 -4.03 12.87 -1.32
N GLY A 68 -3.48 13.50 -0.29
CA GLY A 68 -4.01 13.44 1.08
C GLY A 68 -4.03 12.02 1.66
N TYR A 69 -3.10 11.16 1.26
CA TYR A 69 -2.92 9.87 1.90
C TYR A 69 -2.26 10.05 3.26
N GLU A 70 -2.93 9.55 4.30
CA GLU A 70 -2.38 9.51 5.64
C GLU A 70 -2.71 8.14 6.26
N PRO A 71 -1.73 7.22 6.34
CA PRO A 71 -1.99 5.89 6.87
C PRO A 71 -2.19 5.96 8.39
N PHE A 72 -3.42 5.84 8.88
CA PHE A 72 -3.71 5.96 10.31
C PHE A 72 -3.22 4.75 11.13
N LEU A 73 -3.53 3.53 10.70
CA LEU A 73 -3.18 2.31 11.46
C LEU A 73 -1.73 1.87 11.20
N MET A 74 -1.25 1.96 9.97
CA MET A 74 0.14 1.60 9.64
C MET A 74 1.17 2.56 10.23
N ARG A 75 0.81 3.83 10.52
CA ARG A 75 1.69 4.77 11.25
C ARG A 75 2.00 4.31 12.67
N GLN A 76 1.15 3.50 13.29
CA GLN A 76 1.44 2.92 14.61
C GLN A 76 2.43 1.76 14.53
N SER A 77 2.67 1.20 13.34
CA SER A 77 3.65 0.15 13.16
C SER A 77 5.05 0.76 13.07
N ARG A 78 5.90 0.44 14.05
CA ARG A 78 7.32 0.85 14.04
C ARG A 78 8.14 0.22 12.90
N PHE A 79 7.58 -0.76 12.20
CA PHE A 79 8.26 -1.55 11.17
C PHE A 79 7.90 -1.14 9.75
N VAL A 80 6.89 -0.28 9.59
CA VAL A 80 6.41 0.15 8.28
C VAL A 80 6.96 1.54 7.96
N SER A 81 7.60 1.65 6.81
CA SER A 81 7.95 2.93 6.21
C SER A 81 6.86 3.36 5.24
N SER A 82 6.49 4.64 5.25
CA SER A 82 5.51 5.20 4.30
C SER A 82 6.20 5.98 3.20
N LEU A 83 5.92 5.64 1.93
CA LEU A 83 6.48 6.33 0.77
C LEU A 83 6.05 7.82 0.77
N MET A 84 4.74 8.05 0.88
CA MET A 84 4.18 9.40 0.97
C MET A 84 4.57 10.10 2.27
N GLY A 85 4.70 9.39 3.39
CA GLY A 85 5.10 9.99 4.66
C GLY A 85 6.51 10.56 4.67
N VAL A 86 7.43 9.97 3.90
CA VAL A 86 8.82 10.46 3.77
C VAL A 86 8.93 11.57 2.73
N VAL A 87 8.20 11.45 1.62
CA VAL A 87 8.38 12.29 0.43
C VAL A 87 7.40 13.45 0.34
N SER A 88 6.38 13.53 1.21
CA SER A 88 5.32 14.56 1.14
C SER A 88 5.81 16.01 1.16
N SER A 89 7.00 16.28 1.72
CA SER A 89 7.60 17.63 1.73
C SER A 89 8.45 17.94 0.48
N ARG A 90 8.79 16.93 -0.32
CA ARG A 90 9.71 17.03 -1.47
C ARG A 90 9.02 16.93 -2.83
N VAL A 91 7.83 16.33 -2.89
CA VAL A 91 7.09 16.15 -4.15
C VAL A 91 5.94 17.16 -4.25
N ASP A 92 5.84 17.82 -5.40
CA ASP A 92 4.77 18.77 -5.68
C ASP A 92 3.43 18.03 -5.81
N GLY A 93 2.62 18.07 -4.75
CA GLY A 93 1.36 17.35 -4.64
C GLY A 93 0.27 17.82 -5.63
N ARG A 94 0.53 18.87 -6.42
CA ARG A 94 -0.43 19.45 -7.39
C ARG A 94 -0.87 18.46 -8.47
N CYS A 95 -0.04 17.46 -8.78
CA CYS A 95 -0.34 16.48 -9.83
C CYS A 95 -0.95 15.17 -9.29
N LEU A 96 -1.01 15.00 -7.97
CA LEU A 96 -1.57 13.80 -7.35
C LEU A 96 -3.11 13.83 -7.39
N GLN A 97 -3.70 12.66 -7.64
CA GLN A 97 -5.15 12.49 -7.70
C GLN A 97 -5.73 12.07 -6.35
N ARG A 98 -7.00 12.44 -6.13
CA ARG A 98 -7.78 11.91 -5.01
C ARG A 98 -8.12 10.45 -5.26
N GLY A 99 -7.50 9.55 -4.50
CA GLY A 99 -7.72 8.11 -4.57
C GLY A 99 -6.69 7.40 -5.44
N GLU A 100 -6.25 6.23 -4.98
CA GLU A 100 -5.17 5.46 -5.59
C GLU A 100 -5.52 4.97 -7.01
N ILE A 101 -6.75 4.48 -7.22
CA ILE A 101 -7.21 4.03 -8.54
C ILE A 101 -7.19 5.19 -9.55
N ARG A 102 -7.55 6.40 -9.11
CA ARG A 102 -7.51 7.59 -9.97
C ARG A 102 -6.08 8.02 -10.26
N GLN A 103 -5.18 7.89 -9.28
CA GLN A 103 -3.76 8.17 -9.45
C GLN A 103 -3.17 7.31 -10.58
N VAL A 104 -3.42 6.01 -10.55
CA VAL A 104 -2.89 5.06 -11.54
C VAL A 104 -3.39 5.33 -12.96
N ARG A 105 -4.61 5.87 -13.09
CA ARG A 105 -5.21 6.24 -14.37
C ARG A 105 -4.79 7.63 -14.86
N ALA A 106 -4.13 8.43 -14.03
CA ALA A 106 -3.69 9.76 -14.42
C ALA A 106 -2.54 9.69 -15.43
N LYS A 107 -2.52 10.61 -16.38
CA LYS A 107 -1.39 10.77 -17.30
C LYS A 107 -0.13 11.17 -16.52
N GLY A 108 1.00 10.54 -16.84
CA GLY A 108 2.27 10.78 -16.14
C GLY A 108 2.35 10.15 -14.74
N CYS A 109 1.44 9.23 -14.39
CA CYS A 109 1.51 8.51 -13.12
C CYS A 109 2.84 7.75 -12.95
N ASP A 110 3.35 7.14 -14.00
CA ASP A 110 4.59 6.36 -13.93
C ASP A 110 5.80 7.24 -13.64
N ASP A 111 5.90 8.39 -14.30
CA ASP A 111 6.96 9.37 -14.04
C ASP A 111 6.88 9.94 -12.62
N GLN A 112 5.66 10.19 -12.12
CA GLN A 112 5.46 10.62 -10.74
C GLN A 112 5.87 9.55 -9.74
N ILE A 113 5.44 8.30 -9.93
CA ILE A 113 5.82 7.20 -9.03
C ILE A 113 7.34 7.01 -9.07
N LYS A 114 7.97 7.07 -10.25
CA LYS A 114 9.42 7.01 -10.39
C LYS A 114 10.11 8.11 -9.58
N SER A 115 9.67 9.36 -9.72
CA SER A 115 10.23 10.49 -8.97
C SER A 115 10.03 10.34 -7.46
N ILE A 116 8.86 9.88 -7.02
CA ILE A 116 8.57 9.63 -5.61
C ILE A 116 9.46 8.51 -5.05
N VAL A 117 9.59 7.39 -5.76
CA VAL A 117 10.43 6.26 -5.35
C VAL A 117 11.90 6.69 -5.29
N GLN A 118 12.38 7.44 -6.28
CA GLN A 118 13.73 7.97 -6.27
C GLN A 118 13.97 8.89 -5.06
N ALA A 119 13.07 9.86 -4.82
CA ALA A 119 13.17 10.76 -3.68
C ALA A 119 13.12 10.02 -2.33
N TYR A 120 12.37 8.92 -2.25
CA TYR A 120 12.33 8.06 -1.06
C TYR A 120 13.67 7.37 -0.83
N LEU A 121 14.26 6.78 -1.86
CA LEU A 121 15.55 6.10 -1.79
C LEU A 121 16.68 7.08 -1.42
N ASP A 122 16.64 8.30 -1.96
CA ASP A 122 17.59 9.37 -1.60
C ASP A 122 17.50 9.79 -0.12
N CYS A 123 16.36 9.55 0.53
CA CYS A 123 16.16 9.82 1.95
C CYS A 123 16.42 8.60 2.84
N TRP A 124 16.70 7.43 2.26
CA TRP A 124 16.84 6.20 3.02
C TRP A 124 18.17 6.19 3.80
N PRO A 125 18.14 6.09 5.15
CA PRO A 125 19.33 6.25 5.98
C PRO A 125 20.18 4.96 6.11
N GLY A 126 19.84 3.89 5.39
CA GLY A 126 20.50 2.59 5.51
C GLY A 126 21.19 2.14 4.23
N ASP A 127 21.99 1.08 4.33
CA ASP A 127 22.61 0.43 3.18
C ASP A 127 21.52 -0.21 2.31
N VAL A 128 21.22 0.43 1.17
CA VAL A 128 20.06 0.06 0.35
C VAL A 128 20.33 -1.23 -0.42
N GLU A 129 21.61 -1.53 -0.68
CA GLU A 129 22.05 -2.63 -1.55
C GLU A 129 21.73 -4.03 -0.99
N SER A 130 21.56 -4.17 0.34
CA SER A 130 21.17 -5.42 1.00
C SER A 130 19.72 -5.43 1.50
N SER A 131 18.87 -4.53 1.01
CA SER A 131 17.48 -4.42 1.49
C SER A 131 16.49 -5.19 0.61
N VAL A 132 15.59 -5.95 1.25
CA VAL A 132 14.42 -6.58 0.60
C VAL A 132 13.17 -5.77 0.91
N PHE A 133 12.54 -5.26 -0.14
CA PHE A 133 11.34 -4.45 -0.04
C PHE A 133 10.08 -5.30 -0.17
N PHE A 134 9.22 -5.25 0.84
CA PHE A 134 7.88 -5.79 0.80
C PHE A 134 6.89 -4.64 0.73
N VAL A 135 6.28 -4.47 -0.43
CA VAL A 135 5.47 -3.29 -0.74
C VAL A 135 4.00 -3.64 -0.72
N PHE A 136 3.19 -2.83 -0.05
CA PHE A 136 1.73 -2.89 -0.09
C PHE A 136 1.17 -1.50 -0.37
N SER A 137 -0.11 -1.42 -0.72
CA SER A 137 -0.80 -0.13 -0.83
C SER A 137 -2.28 -0.27 -0.49
N GLU A 138 -3.00 0.84 -0.30
CA GLU A 138 -4.41 0.85 0.17
C GLU A 138 -5.30 -0.15 -0.57
N ASN A 139 -5.30 -0.11 -1.91
CA ASN A 139 -6.03 -1.00 -2.82
C ASN A 139 -5.09 -1.93 -3.61
N GLY A 140 -3.79 -1.92 -3.34
CA GLY A 140 -2.78 -2.78 -3.99
C GLY A 140 -2.41 -2.39 -5.42
N VAL A 141 -2.87 -1.26 -5.95
CA VAL A 141 -2.63 -0.90 -7.36
C VAL A 141 -1.32 -0.15 -7.54
N THR A 142 -1.03 0.80 -6.64
CA THR A 142 0.23 1.55 -6.64
C THR A 142 1.41 0.71 -6.15
N SER A 143 1.20 -0.28 -5.28
CA SER A 143 2.25 -1.19 -4.84
C SER A 143 2.90 -1.92 -6.02
N VAL A 144 2.12 -2.36 -7.01
CA VAL A 144 2.63 -2.99 -8.23
C VAL A 144 3.60 -2.07 -8.97
N LYS A 145 3.20 -0.82 -9.22
CA LYS A 145 4.03 0.17 -9.90
C LYS A 145 5.29 0.51 -9.11
N VAL A 146 5.16 0.67 -7.79
CA VAL A 146 6.30 0.94 -6.90
C VAL A 146 7.29 -0.23 -6.92
N VAL A 147 6.83 -1.47 -6.87
CA VAL A 147 7.70 -2.66 -6.98
C VAL A 147 8.40 -2.70 -8.34
N SER A 148 7.68 -2.42 -9.43
CA SER A 148 8.28 -2.32 -10.75
C SER A 148 9.38 -1.26 -10.81
N MET A 149 9.17 -0.09 -10.19
CA MET A 149 10.17 0.98 -10.13
C MET A 149 11.38 0.59 -9.28
N LEU A 150 11.17 0.00 -8.09
CA LEU A 150 12.25 -0.50 -7.24
C LEU A 150 13.11 -1.55 -7.97
N ARG A 151 12.48 -2.49 -8.66
CA ARG A 151 13.19 -3.49 -9.48
C ARG A 151 13.97 -2.86 -10.62
N SER A 152 13.40 -1.83 -11.27
CA SER A 152 14.11 -1.09 -12.33
C SER A 152 15.34 -0.33 -11.84
N PHE A 153 15.38 -0.01 -10.55
CA PHE A 153 16.53 0.60 -9.87
C PHE A 153 17.49 -0.44 -9.26
N GLY A 154 17.25 -1.74 -9.47
CA GLY A 154 18.13 -2.82 -9.01
C GLY A 154 17.80 -3.40 -7.63
N TYR A 155 16.69 -2.98 -6.99
CA TYR A 155 16.31 -3.48 -5.67
C TYR A 155 15.48 -4.75 -5.73
N LEU A 156 15.68 -5.63 -4.75
CA LEU A 156 14.83 -6.79 -4.54
C LEU A 156 13.52 -6.34 -3.90
N ALA A 157 12.42 -6.40 -4.65
CA ALA A 157 11.12 -5.94 -4.21
C ALA A 157 9.99 -6.93 -4.55
N TYR A 158 9.04 -7.06 -3.63
CA TYR A 158 7.90 -7.97 -3.68
C TYR A 158 6.59 -7.24 -3.38
N ASP A 159 5.53 -7.59 -4.10
CA ASP A 159 4.21 -7.00 -3.92
C ASP A 159 3.35 -7.87 -2.98
N LEU A 160 2.89 -7.27 -1.89
CA LEU A 160 1.97 -7.87 -0.92
C LEU A 160 0.50 -7.52 -1.21
N GLY A 161 0.24 -6.58 -2.12
CA GLY A 161 -1.08 -6.15 -2.54
C GLY A 161 -1.79 -5.18 -1.58
N ALA A 162 -3.11 -5.33 -1.46
CA ALA A 162 -3.96 -4.39 -0.76
C ALA A 162 -3.84 -4.49 0.77
N SER A 163 -3.69 -3.35 1.45
CA SER A 163 -3.69 -3.26 2.91
C SER A 163 -5.07 -3.08 3.51
N SER A 164 -5.97 -2.33 2.87
CA SER A 164 -7.25 -1.87 3.46
C SER A 164 -8.15 -2.99 4.01
N ASP A 165 -8.02 -4.20 3.50
CA ASP A 165 -8.82 -5.35 3.95
C ASP A 165 -8.15 -6.14 5.08
N ASN A 166 -6.84 -5.97 5.30
CA ASN A 166 -6.02 -6.84 6.14
C ASN A 166 -5.00 -6.09 7.02
N GLU A 167 -5.18 -4.79 7.29
CA GLU A 167 -4.17 -3.96 7.95
C GLU A 167 -3.68 -4.53 9.30
N ARG A 168 -4.61 -5.07 10.10
CA ARG A 168 -4.27 -5.73 11.38
C ARG A 168 -3.43 -7.00 11.19
N LEU A 169 -3.79 -7.80 10.19
CA LEU A 169 -3.11 -9.05 9.88
C LEU A 169 -1.70 -8.78 9.34
N LEU A 170 -1.57 -7.81 8.43
CA LEU A 170 -0.27 -7.32 7.93
C LEU A 170 0.62 -6.86 9.08
N ASN A 171 0.10 -6.02 9.99
CA ASN A 171 0.88 -5.53 11.11
C ASN A 171 1.30 -6.65 12.09
N ALA A 172 0.42 -7.61 12.37
CA ALA A 172 0.74 -8.78 13.17
C ALA A 172 1.87 -9.59 12.53
N TYR A 173 1.79 -9.83 11.23
CA TYR A 173 2.78 -10.61 10.48
C TYR A 173 4.14 -9.89 10.39
N PHE A 174 4.14 -8.58 10.15
CA PHE A 174 5.37 -7.79 10.17
C PHE A 174 6.03 -7.82 11.56
N THR A 175 5.22 -7.77 12.62
CA THR A 175 5.73 -7.87 13.99
C THR A 175 6.35 -9.25 14.24
N GLU A 176 5.68 -10.32 13.82
CA GLU A 176 6.16 -11.69 13.92
C GLU A 176 7.49 -11.88 13.19
N LEU A 177 7.58 -11.49 11.91
CA LEU A 177 8.82 -11.59 11.13
C LEU A 177 9.98 -10.83 11.78
N ASN A 178 9.74 -9.63 12.30
CA ASN A 178 10.79 -8.88 13.00
C ASN A 178 11.24 -9.56 14.30
N ILE A 179 10.32 -10.21 15.03
CA ILE A 179 10.68 -10.99 16.23
C ILE A 179 11.50 -12.21 15.85
N LEU A 180 11.08 -12.98 14.82
CA LEU A 180 11.81 -14.14 14.34
C LEU A 180 13.24 -13.78 13.92
N ARG A 181 13.40 -12.66 13.20
CA ARG A 181 14.70 -12.10 12.81
C ARG A 181 15.54 -11.70 14.03
N ALA A 182 14.94 -11.02 15.01
CA ALA A 182 15.64 -10.63 16.24
C ALA A 182 16.09 -11.85 17.07
N CYS A 183 15.39 -12.98 16.93
CA CYS A 183 15.75 -14.26 17.55
C CYS A 183 16.71 -15.11 16.71
N GLY A 184 17.10 -14.68 15.50
CA GLY A 184 17.98 -15.43 14.60
C GLY A 184 17.34 -16.70 14.00
N LEU A 185 16.01 -16.76 13.97
CA LEU A 185 15.25 -17.88 13.41
C LEU A 185 15.03 -17.76 11.89
N ILE A 186 15.10 -16.53 11.39
CA ILE A 186 15.11 -16.21 9.96
C ILE A 186 16.21 -15.22 9.69
#